data_AF-A0A552DEG7-F1
#
_entry.id   AF-A0A552DEG7-F1
#
_cell.length_a   1.000
_cell.length_b   1.000
_cell.length_c   1.000
_cell.angle_alpha   90.00
_cell.angle_beta   90.00
_cell.angle_gamma   90.00
#
_symmetry.space_group_name_H-M   'P 1'
#
loop_
_entity.id
_entity.type
_entity.pdbx_description
1 polymer ?
#
loop_
_entity_poly.entity_id
_entity_poly.type
_entity_poly.pdbx_seq_one_letter_code
_entity_poly.pdbx_strand_id
1 'polypeptide(L)'
;MTPSAIDLPTKSTIITWEKLPDDFILPDEPVDNNLQPLLAAALRESLELAGLILESMLIASNFGLCATVKTQTVVKAPDWVYIPSVKPIPSGTIRRSYTPHIEGEIPTIVLEFISETEGGEYSINPHYPYGKWYFYEQILQVPVYGIFQPKTGELDVYCLVAGKYEQQLPDENNRYWIKELNLFIGIWQGSKAELTTNWLRWWDKSGNLLLWG
;
A
#
# COMPACT_ATOMS: atom_id res chain seq x y z
N MET A 1 -19.76 -6.94 -62.49
CA MET A 1 -20.51 -6.41 -61.32
C MET A 1 -19.48 -5.91 -60.32
N THR A 2 -19.32 -4.60 -60.21
CA THR A 2 -18.51 -3.94 -59.19
C THR A 2 -19.29 -3.91 -57.87
N PRO A 3 -18.72 -4.24 -56.71
CA PRO A 3 -19.43 -4.08 -55.44
C PRO A 3 -19.42 -2.60 -55.06
N SER A 4 -20.62 -2.04 -54.82
CA SER A 4 -20.79 -0.72 -54.22
C SER A 4 -20.28 -0.73 -52.77
N ALA A 5 -19.46 0.26 -52.42
CA ALA A 5 -19.10 0.52 -51.04
C ALA A 5 -20.33 0.99 -50.25
N ILE A 6 -20.58 0.36 -49.11
CA ILE A 6 -21.60 0.77 -48.14
C ILE A 6 -20.98 1.90 -47.31
N ASP A 7 -21.53 3.10 -47.45
CA ASP A 7 -21.13 4.26 -46.65
C ASP A 7 -21.86 4.19 -45.30
N LEU A 8 -21.12 3.97 -44.21
CA LEU A 8 -21.66 3.91 -42.85
C LEU A 8 -21.61 5.33 -42.25
N PRO A 9 -22.71 5.83 -41.66
CA PRO A 9 -22.74 7.19 -41.11
C PRO A 9 -21.84 7.29 -39.87
N THR A 10 -20.76 8.06 -39.98
CA THR A 10 -19.93 8.47 -38.83
C THR A 10 -20.73 9.44 -37.96
N LYS A 11 -21.38 8.93 -36.90
CA LYS A 11 -21.82 9.76 -35.77
C LYS A 11 -20.57 10.44 -35.19
N SER A 12 -20.46 11.75 -35.37
CA SER A 12 -19.45 12.56 -34.69
C SER A 12 -19.72 12.53 -33.19
N THR A 13 -18.84 11.89 -32.43
CA THR A 13 -18.88 11.92 -30.96
C THR A 13 -18.42 13.29 -30.50
N ILE A 14 -19.27 14.01 -29.75
CA ILE A 14 -18.88 15.25 -29.08
C ILE A 14 -18.10 14.86 -27.82
N ILE A 15 -16.83 15.23 -27.76
CA ILE A 15 -15.94 14.99 -26.62
C ILE A 15 -15.77 16.32 -25.88
N THR A 16 -16.07 16.34 -24.58
CA THR A 16 -15.83 17.47 -23.67
C THR A 16 -14.82 17.06 -22.60
N TRP A 17 -14.00 18.00 -22.14
CA TRP A 17 -12.92 17.78 -21.18
C TRP A 17 -13.15 18.67 -19.96
N GLU A 18 -14.09 18.28 -19.10
CA GLU A 18 -14.46 19.01 -17.89
C GLU A 18 -13.74 18.40 -16.67
N LYS A 19 -13.31 19.24 -15.71
CA LYS A 19 -12.80 18.76 -14.43
C LYS A 19 -13.95 18.10 -13.68
N LEU A 20 -13.74 16.89 -13.14
CA LEU A 20 -14.71 16.26 -12.25
C LEU A 20 -14.95 17.14 -11.00
N PRO A 21 -16.19 17.21 -10.49
CA PRO A 21 -16.48 17.82 -9.20
C PRO A 21 -15.61 17.22 -8.08
N ASP A 22 -15.27 18.00 -7.05
CA ASP A 22 -14.40 17.54 -5.96
C ASP A 22 -15.07 16.46 -5.07
N ASP A 23 -16.40 16.31 -5.16
CA ASP A 23 -17.24 15.31 -4.48
C ASP A 23 -17.66 14.15 -5.39
N PHE A 24 -17.11 14.07 -6.61
CA PHE A 24 -17.40 12.99 -7.52
C PHE A 24 -16.69 11.70 -7.10
N ILE A 25 -17.48 10.70 -6.69
CA ILE A 25 -16.99 9.36 -6.35
C ILE A 25 -16.53 8.67 -7.63
N LEU A 26 -15.23 8.45 -7.75
CA LEU A 26 -14.66 7.71 -8.89
C LEU A 26 -15.10 6.25 -8.81
N PRO A 27 -15.44 5.60 -9.94
CA PRO A 27 -15.79 4.19 -9.93
C PRO A 27 -14.64 3.33 -9.36
N ASP A 28 -14.99 2.29 -8.59
CA ASP A 28 -14.14 1.41 -7.76
C ASP A 28 -12.94 0.72 -8.44
N GLU A 29 -12.68 0.95 -9.74
CA GLU A 29 -11.48 0.47 -10.42
C GLU A 29 -10.45 1.61 -10.45
N PRO A 30 -9.29 1.42 -9.80
CA PRO A 30 -8.64 2.47 -9.02
C PRO A 30 -8.16 3.60 -9.92
N VAL A 31 -8.58 4.81 -9.58
CA VAL A 31 -7.80 5.99 -9.92
C VAL A 31 -6.96 6.28 -8.67
N ASP A 32 -5.84 5.58 -8.56
CA ASP A 32 -4.79 5.91 -7.58
C ASP A 32 -4.60 7.43 -7.65
N ASN A 33 -4.71 8.11 -6.50
CA ASN A 33 -4.36 9.53 -6.50
C ASN A 33 -2.85 9.66 -6.72
N ASN A 34 -2.42 10.79 -7.27
CA ASN A 34 -1.00 11.03 -7.56
C ASN A 34 -0.09 11.05 -6.32
N LEU A 35 -0.66 11.00 -5.10
CA LEU A 35 0.07 11.05 -3.84
C LEU A 35 0.49 9.65 -3.34
N GLN A 36 -0.33 8.61 -3.53
CA GLN A 36 -0.03 7.25 -3.03
C GLN A 36 1.32 6.72 -3.57
N PRO A 37 1.65 6.80 -4.88
CA PRO A 37 2.95 6.37 -5.36
C PRO A 37 4.11 7.18 -4.76
N LEU A 38 3.89 8.48 -4.50
CA LEU A 38 4.90 9.35 -3.89
C LEU A 38 5.16 8.99 -2.43
N LEU A 39 4.12 8.63 -1.67
CA LEU A 39 4.23 8.14 -0.29
C LEU A 39 5.00 6.81 -0.23
N ALA A 40 4.67 5.86 -1.10
CA ALA A 40 5.36 4.58 -1.16
C ALA A 40 6.85 4.74 -1.54
N ALA A 41 7.12 5.58 -2.56
CA ALA A 41 8.49 5.88 -2.99
C ALA A 41 9.29 6.53 -1.87
N ALA A 42 8.71 7.50 -1.18
CA ALA A 42 9.30 8.17 -0.02
C ALA A 42 9.75 7.22 1.09
N LEU A 43 8.89 6.27 1.48
CA LEU A 43 9.21 5.28 2.51
C LEU A 43 10.36 4.37 2.07
N ARG A 44 10.31 3.87 0.83
CA ARG A 44 11.36 2.98 0.29
C ARG A 44 12.70 3.71 0.16
N GLU A 45 12.69 4.89 -0.45
CA GLU A 45 13.89 5.70 -0.67
C GLU A 45 14.58 6.06 0.65
N SER A 46 13.82 6.38 1.69
CA SER A 46 14.38 6.70 3.01
C SER A 46 15.17 5.52 3.60
N LEU A 47 14.68 4.29 3.41
CA LEU A 47 15.38 3.08 3.85
C LEU A 47 16.62 2.80 2.99
N GLU A 48 16.54 3.07 1.67
CA GLU A 48 17.66 2.92 0.73
C GLU A 48 18.81 3.87 1.09
N LEU A 49 18.53 5.16 1.27
CA LEU A 49 19.53 6.16 1.62
C LEU A 49 20.14 5.94 3.01
N ALA A 50 19.37 5.36 3.94
CA ALA A 50 19.87 4.97 5.25
C ALA A 50 20.71 3.66 5.23
N GLY A 51 20.83 2.99 4.08
CA GLY A 51 21.57 1.73 3.95
C GLY A 51 20.89 0.55 4.68
N LEU A 52 19.57 0.62 4.86
CA LEU A 52 18.78 -0.37 5.62
C LEU A 52 18.15 -1.46 4.74
N ILE A 53 18.26 -1.35 3.41
CA ILE A 53 17.76 -2.36 2.47
C ILE A 53 18.85 -3.40 2.22
N LEU A 54 18.57 -4.65 2.59
CA LEU A 54 19.41 -5.81 2.30
C LEU A 54 18.86 -6.59 1.09
N GLU A 55 19.72 -7.37 0.41
CA GLU A 55 19.34 -8.19 -0.76
C GLU A 55 18.22 -9.19 -0.45
N SER A 56 18.17 -9.70 0.78
CA SER A 56 17.13 -10.64 1.22
C SER A 56 15.77 -9.98 1.44
N MET A 57 15.69 -8.65 1.51
CA MET A 57 14.44 -7.96 1.82
C MET A 57 13.59 -7.75 0.56
N LEU A 58 12.28 -7.76 0.73
CA LEU A 58 11.35 -7.27 -0.29
C LEU A 58 10.56 -6.08 0.26
N ILE A 59 10.73 -4.93 -0.37
CA ILE A 59 9.89 -3.74 -0.19
C ILE A 59 9.17 -3.50 -1.51
N ALA A 60 7.85 -3.44 -1.47
CA ALA A 60 7.04 -3.29 -2.68
C ALA A 60 5.80 -2.43 -2.42
N SER A 61 5.25 -1.89 -3.51
CA SER A 61 4.04 -1.06 -3.53
C SER A 61 3.09 -1.57 -4.60
N ASN A 62 1.79 -1.58 -4.34
CA ASN A 62 0.75 -2.13 -5.22
C ASN A 62 1.09 -3.54 -5.71
N PHE A 63 1.60 -4.36 -4.78
CA PHE A 63 2.23 -5.65 -5.08
C PHE A 63 1.43 -6.81 -4.48
N GLY A 64 1.02 -7.77 -5.32
CA GLY A 64 0.09 -8.81 -4.93
C GLY A 64 0.65 -9.79 -3.91
N LEU A 65 0.07 -9.79 -2.71
CA LEU A 65 0.22 -10.83 -1.69
C LEU A 65 -0.83 -11.92 -1.92
N CYS A 66 -0.38 -13.16 -2.05
CA CYS A 66 -1.20 -14.28 -2.47
C CYS A 66 -1.33 -15.34 -1.37
N ALA A 67 -2.53 -15.90 -1.24
CA ALA A 67 -2.75 -17.14 -0.50
C ALA A 67 -3.85 -17.96 -1.19
N THR A 68 -3.81 -19.29 -1.01
CA THR A 68 -4.90 -20.17 -1.45
C THR A 68 -5.70 -20.61 -0.23
N VAL A 69 -6.99 -20.24 -0.20
CA VAL A 69 -7.92 -20.69 0.85
C VAL A 69 -8.84 -21.72 0.25
N LYS A 70 -8.73 -22.97 0.73
CA LYS A 70 -9.37 -24.15 0.13
C LYS A 70 -8.94 -24.34 -1.33
N THR A 71 -9.71 -23.83 -2.28
CA THR A 71 -9.46 -23.94 -3.73
C THR A 71 -9.43 -22.58 -4.43
N GLN A 72 -9.60 -21.48 -3.69
CA GLN A 72 -9.67 -20.14 -4.24
C GLN A 72 -8.37 -19.39 -3.96
N THR A 73 -7.78 -18.82 -5.00
CA THR A 73 -6.66 -17.89 -4.88
C THR A 73 -7.20 -16.53 -4.45
N VAL A 74 -6.66 -16.02 -3.35
CA VAL A 74 -6.94 -14.68 -2.84
C VAL A 74 -5.69 -13.84 -3.04
N VAL A 75 -5.87 -12.65 -3.62
CA VAL A 75 -4.80 -11.69 -3.84
C VAL A 75 -5.21 -10.36 -3.23
N LYS A 76 -4.34 -9.78 -2.40
CA LYS A 76 -4.45 -8.40 -1.91
C LYS A 76 -3.16 -7.66 -2.19
N ALA A 77 -3.27 -6.45 -2.71
CA ALA A 77 -2.14 -5.58 -3.00
C ALA A 77 -2.21 -4.40 -2.04
N PRO A 78 -1.33 -4.34 -1.02
CA PRO A 78 -1.20 -3.16 -0.20
C PRO A 78 -0.45 -2.05 -0.92
N ASP A 79 -0.68 -0.81 -0.49
CA ASP A 79 0.03 0.37 -1.01
C ASP A 79 1.52 0.31 -0.68
N TRP A 80 1.88 -0.28 0.46
CA TRP A 80 3.26 -0.55 0.82
C TRP A 80 3.40 -1.79 1.71
N VAL A 81 4.42 -2.60 1.45
CA VAL A 81 4.73 -3.80 2.24
C VAL A 81 6.23 -3.99 2.44
N TYR A 82 6.61 -4.48 3.62
CA TYR A 82 7.96 -4.93 3.92
C TYR A 82 7.98 -6.40 4.37
N ILE A 83 8.85 -7.18 3.73
CA ILE A 83 9.15 -8.57 4.06
C ILE A 83 10.66 -8.67 4.35
N PRO A 84 11.08 -9.12 5.55
CA PRO A 84 12.50 -9.11 5.94
C PRO A 84 13.37 -10.09 5.15
N SER A 85 12.82 -11.26 4.82
CA SER A 85 13.56 -12.29 4.11
C SER A 85 12.70 -13.03 3.08
N VAL A 86 13.15 -13.01 1.83
CA VAL A 86 12.55 -13.71 0.70
C VAL A 86 13.55 -14.67 0.07
N LYS A 87 13.06 -15.76 -0.51
CA LYS A 87 13.88 -16.67 -1.32
C LYS A 87 14.33 -15.95 -2.59
N PRO A 88 15.59 -16.14 -3.01
CA PRO A 88 16.08 -15.56 -4.26
C PRO A 88 15.32 -16.14 -5.45
N ILE A 89 15.15 -15.33 -6.48
CA ILE A 89 14.59 -15.75 -7.77
C ILE A 89 15.71 -15.85 -8.80
N PRO A 90 15.57 -16.67 -9.86
CA PRO A 90 16.59 -16.76 -10.91
C PRO A 90 16.91 -15.39 -11.52
N SER A 91 18.19 -15.16 -11.83
CA SER A 91 18.62 -13.90 -12.46
C SER A 91 17.81 -13.58 -13.72
N GLY A 92 17.38 -12.34 -13.87
CA GLY A 92 16.56 -11.87 -14.99
C GLY A 92 15.06 -12.15 -14.85
N THR A 93 14.62 -12.81 -13.77
CA THR A 93 13.20 -12.93 -13.45
C THR A 93 12.73 -11.75 -12.59
N ILE A 94 11.48 -11.33 -12.80
CA ILE A 94 10.83 -10.28 -12.02
C ILE A 94 9.77 -10.95 -11.15
N ARG A 95 9.81 -10.70 -9.84
CA ARG A 95 8.76 -11.15 -8.95
C ARG A 95 7.50 -10.31 -9.22
N ARG A 96 6.39 -10.97 -9.59
CA ARG A 96 5.09 -10.32 -9.91
C ARG A 96 4.08 -10.36 -8.78
N SER A 97 4.28 -11.26 -7.83
CA SER A 97 3.46 -11.48 -6.64
C SER A 97 4.28 -12.19 -5.58
N TYR A 98 3.74 -12.33 -4.37
CA TYR A 98 4.42 -13.01 -3.28
C TYR A 98 3.47 -13.86 -2.45
N THR A 99 3.88 -15.11 -2.22
CA THR A 99 3.17 -16.09 -1.39
C THR A 99 4.03 -16.43 -0.17
N PRO A 100 3.67 -15.94 1.02
CA PRO A 100 4.39 -16.27 2.26
C PRO A 100 4.49 -17.77 2.51
N HIS A 101 5.47 -18.20 3.30
CA HIS A 101 5.84 -19.60 3.58
C HIS A 101 6.46 -20.36 2.38
N ILE A 102 6.00 -20.09 1.15
CA ILE A 102 6.55 -20.67 -0.07
C ILE A 102 7.74 -19.85 -0.55
N GLU A 103 7.58 -18.53 -0.65
CA GLU A 103 8.58 -17.61 -1.20
C GLU A 103 9.40 -16.89 -0.13
N GLY A 104 9.15 -17.15 1.15
CA GLY A 104 9.92 -16.62 2.27
C GLY A 104 9.08 -16.38 3.53
N GLU A 105 9.47 -15.38 4.31
CA GLU A 105 8.81 -15.00 5.55
C GLU A 105 7.45 -14.31 5.35
N ILE A 106 6.66 -14.22 6.42
CA ILE A 106 5.44 -13.42 6.41
C ILE A 106 5.83 -11.93 6.32
N PRO A 107 5.07 -11.09 5.60
CA PRO A 107 5.23 -9.64 5.68
C PRO A 107 5.23 -9.17 7.13
N THR A 108 6.17 -8.32 7.50
CA THR A 108 6.23 -7.75 8.84
C THR A 108 5.23 -6.62 9.01
N ILE A 109 5.16 -5.76 8.00
CA ILE A 109 4.28 -4.59 8.01
C ILE A 109 3.63 -4.43 6.64
N VAL A 110 2.33 -4.12 6.68
CA VAL A 110 1.53 -3.71 5.54
C VAL A 110 0.95 -2.32 5.85
N LEU A 111 1.01 -1.42 4.88
CA LEU A 111 0.44 -0.08 4.96
C LEU A 111 -0.56 0.15 3.84
N GLU A 112 -1.62 0.89 4.17
CA GLU A 112 -2.65 1.33 3.24
C GLU A 112 -2.85 2.84 3.40
N PHE A 113 -3.06 3.54 2.28
CA PHE A 113 -3.12 4.98 2.14
C PHE A 113 -4.52 5.39 1.65
N ILE A 114 -5.37 5.91 2.53
CA ILE A 114 -6.76 6.20 2.16
C ILE A 114 -6.96 7.59 1.59
N SER A 115 -7.73 7.67 0.50
CA SER A 115 -8.02 8.91 -0.22
C SER A 115 -9.31 9.59 0.26
N GLU A 116 -10.28 8.83 0.79
CA GLU A 116 -11.56 9.33 1.32
C GLU A 116 -11.99 8.59 2.60
N THR A 117 -12.95 9.17 3.32
CA THR A 117 -13.61 8.49 4.43
C THR A 117 -14.71 7.58 3.89
N GLU A 118 -14.42 6.31 3.64
CA GLU A 118 -15.48 5.32 3.46
C GLU A 118 -15.22 4.03 4.26
N GLY A 119 -16.21 3.67 5.07
CA GLY A 119 -16.26 2.45 5.90
C GLY A 119 -16.41 1.15 5.10
N GLY A 120 -15.82 1.05 3.91
CA GLY A 120 -15.88 -0.12 3.03
C GLY A 120 -14.52 -0.72 2.65
N GLU A 121 -13.44 0.09 2.55
CA GLU A 121 -12.13 -0.38 2.07
C GLU A 121 -11.47 -1.39 3.00
N TYR A 122 -11.80 -1.34 4.29
CA TYR A 122 -11.34 -2.27 5.33
C TYR A 122 -12.44 -3.18 5.78
N SER A 123 -12.90 -4.01 4.85
CA SER A 123 -13.86 -5.04 5.19
C SER A 123 -13.23 -6.06 6.14
N ILE A 124 -13.88 -6.31 7.28
CA ILE A 124 -13.62 -7.50 8.12
C ILE A 124 -14.26 -8.77 7.52
N ASN A 125 -14.78 -8.70 6.29
CA ASN A 125 -15.53 -9.78 5.65
C ASN A 125 -14.72 -11.09 5.68
N PRO A 126 -15.20 -12.11 6.43
CA PRO A 126 -14.54 -13.39 6.57
C PRO A 126 -14.86 -14.36 5.42
N HIS A 127 -15.54 -13.90 4.37
CA HIS A 127 -15.92 -14.70 3.20
C HIS A 127 -15.25 -14.19 1.93
N TYR A 128 -14.99 -15.08 0.98
CA TYR A 128 -14.43 -14.75 -0.34
C TYR A 128 -15.18 -13.57 -1.00
N PRO A 129 -14.49 -12.55 -1.57
CA PRO A 129 -13.05 -12.47 -1.84
C PRO A 129 -12.15 -12.09 -0.64
N TYR A 130 -12.67 -12.17 0.59
CA TYR A 130 -12.10 -11.72 1.86
C TYR A 130 -11.80 -10.23 1.87
N GLY A 131 -12.10 -9.56 2.97
CA GLY A 131 -11.69 -8.17 3.12
C GLY A 131 -10.20 -8.04 3.43
N LYS A 132 -9.59 -6.87 3.16
CA LYS A 132 -8.16 -6.61 3.42
C LYS A 132 -7.80 -6.88 4.89
N TRP A 133 -8.61 -6.38 5.83
CA TRP A 133 -8.42 -6.60 7.27
C TRP A 133 -8.35 -8.09 7.61
N TYR A 134 -9.39 -8.85 7.24
CA TYR A 134 -9.45 -10.28 7.52
C TYR A 134 -8.29 -11.04 6.85
N PHE A 135 -7.92 -10.66 5.64
CA PHE A 135 -6.81 -11.28 4.92
C PHE A 135 -5.47 -11.08 5.62
N TYR A 136 -5.15 -9.84 6.03
CA TYR A 136 -3.90 -9.57 6.74
C TYR A 136 -3.89 -10.14 8.17
N GLU A 137 -5.01 -10.09 8.87
CA GLU A 137 -5.13 -10.53 10.27
C GLU A 137 -5.20 -12.06 10.40
N GLN A 138 -6.15 -12.70 9.71
CA GLN A 138 -6.51 -14.10 9.96
C GLN A 138 -5.83 -15.06 8.98
N ILE A 139 -5.56 -14.62 7.75
CA ILE A 139 -4.97 -15.48 6.70
C ILE A 139 -3.45 -15.35 6.69
N LEU A 140 -2.92 -14.15 6.53
CA LEU A 140 -1.47 -13.91 6.49
C LEU A 140 -0.84 -13.74 7.87
N GLN A 141 -1.60 -13.27 8.86
CA GLN A 141 -1.10 -12.96 10.21
C GLN A 141 0.08 -11.97 10.18
N VAL A 142 -0.08 -10.88 9.41
CA VAL A 142 0.93 -9.81 9.31
C VAL A 142 1.05 -9.13 10.68
N PRO A 143 2.25 -9.06 11.30
CA PRO A 143 2.45 -8.51 12.64
C PRO A 143 1.99 -7.07 12.81
N VAL A 144 2.21 -6.20 11.82
CA VAL A 144 1.87 -4.77 11.89
C VAL A 144 1.01 -4.38 10.69
N TYR A 145 -0.10 -3.70 10.96
CA TYR A 145 -0.96 -3.14 9.94
C TYR A 145 -1.16 -1.64 10.17
N GLY A 146 -0.78 -0.81 9.21
CA GLY A 146 -0.92 0.65 9.29
C GLY A 146 -1.91 1.19 8.27
N ILE A 147 -2.74 2.13 8.70
CA ILE A 147 -3.70 2.85 7.86
C ILE A 147 -3.38 4.33 7.98
N PHE A 148 -3.05 4.97 6.86
CA PHE A 148 -2.67 6.38 6.82
C PHE A 148 -3.65 7.16 5.95
N GLN A 149 -4.20 8.26 6.49
CA GLN A 149 -5.06 9.19 5.78
C GLN A 149 -4.30 10.49 5.48
N PRO A 150 -3.77 10.69 4.26
CA PRO A 150 -2.89 11.81 3.98
C PRO A 150 -3.60 13.18 4.05
N LYS A 151 -4.91 13.22 3.75
CA LYS A 151 -5.71 14.46 3.81
C LYS A 151 -5.81 15.01 5.24
N THR A 152 -6.08 14.15 6.23
CA THR A 152 -6.25 14.54 7.63
C THR A 152 -4.95 14.48 8.42
N GLY A 153 -3.97 13.69 7.96
CA GLY A 153 -2.76 13.42 8.73
C GLY A 153 -3.06 12.50 9.91
N GLU A 154 -3.94 11.52 9.73
CA GLU A 154 -4.23 10.48 10.73
C GLU A 154 -3.49 9.18 10.36
N LEU A 155 -2.88 8.54 11.35
CA LEU A 155 -2.19 7.27 11.23
C LEU A 155 -2.64 6.35 12.35
N ASP A 156 -3.34 5.28 11.97
CA ASP A 156 -3.66 4.18 12.86
C ASP A 156 -2.68 3.03 12.63
N VAL A 157 -2.15 2.46 13.71
CA VAL A 157 -1.30 1.27 13.65
C VAL A 157 -1.90 0.19 14.55
N TYR A 158 -1.98 -1.02 14.02
CA TYR A 158 -2.47 -2.19 14.70
C TYR A 158 -1.38 -3.26 14.76
N CYS A 159 -1.22 -3.88 15.92
CA CYS A 159 -0.32 -5.01 16.09
C CYS A 159 -1.12 -6.29 16.29
N LEU A 160 -0.64 -7.39 15.70
CA LEU A 160 -1.26 -8.70 15.87
C LEU A 160 -0.90 -9.28 17.25
N VAL A 161 -1.89 -9.40 18.11
CA VAL A 161 -1.78 -9.97 19.46
C VAL A 161 -2.74 -11.15 19.57
N ALA A 162 -2.21 -12.34 19.85
CA ALA A 162 -3.00 -13.57 19.98
C ALA A 162 -3.97 -13.83 18.80
N GLY A 163 -3.55 -13.47 17.57
CA GLY A 163 -4.32 -13.68 16.34
C GLY A 163 -5.38 -12.63 16.04
N LYS A 164 -5.36 -11.48 16.73
CA LYS A 164 -6.23 -10.34 16.44
C LYS A 164 -5.45 -9.04 16.45
N TYR A 165 -5.89 -8.08 15.64
CA TYR A 165 -5.32 -6.75 15.63
C TYR A 165 -5.79 -5.93 16.84
N GLU A 166 -4.82 -5.39 17.57
CA GLU A 166 -5.03 -4.43 18.64
C GLU A 166 -4.45 -3.08 18.22
N GLN A 167 -5.26 -2.02 18.33
CA GLN A 167 -4.81 -0.66 18.00
C GLN A 167 -3.70 -0.25 18.98
N GLN A 168 -2.63 0.30 18.44
CA GLN A 168 -1.50 0.80 19.20
C GLN A 168 -1.71 2.27 19.52
N LEU A 169 -1.10 2.71 20.62
CA LEU A 169 -0.97 4.13 20.93
C LEU A 169 0.39 4.63 20.45
N PRO A 170 0.46 5.80 19.81
CA PRO A 170 1.74 6.38 19.45
C PRO A 170 2.48 6.93 20.67
N ASP A 171 3.75 7.27 20.48
CA ASP A 171 4.57 8.01 21.43
C ASP A 171 4.12 9.49 21.55
N GLU A 172 4.81 10.27 22.41
CA GLU A 172 4.53 11.69 22.61
C GLU A 172 4.69 12.56 21.34
N ASN A 173 5.32 12.04 20.30
CA ASN A 173 5.53 12.70 19.01
C ASN A 173 4.57 12.20 17.92
N ASN A 174 3.54 11.44 18.29
CA ASN A 174 2.59 10.77 17.38
C ASN A 174 3.28 9.77 16.42
N ARG A 175 4.25 9.00 16.92
CA ARG A 175 4.99 7.99 16.16
C ARG A 175 4.85 6.59 16.75
N TYR A 176 4.95 5.57 15.91
CA TYR A 176 4.80 4.16 16.28
C TYR A 176 6.11 3.42 16.06
N TRP A 177 6.55 2.66 17.06
CA TRP A 177 7.78 1.88 16.98
C TRP A 177 7.57 0.59 16.18
N ILE A 178 8.32 0.42 15.09
CA ILE A 178 8.34 -0.81 14.28
C ILE A 178 9.61 -1.59 14.63
N LYS A 179 9.46 -2.61 15.47
CA LYS A 179 10.56 -3.32 16.12
C LYS A 179 11.53 -3.95 15.14
N GLU A 180 11.02 -4.58 14.09
CA GLU A 180 11.78 -5.32 13.09
C GLU A 180 12.65 -4.39 12.23
N LEU A 181 12.13 -3.20 11.91
CA LEU A 181 12.86 -2.17 11.17
C LEU A 181 13.80 -1.35 12.07
N ASN A 182 13.62 -1.41 13.39
CA ASN A 182 14.32 -0.55 14.34
C ASN A 182 14.11 0.95 14.04
N LEU A 183 12.90 1.31 13.62
CA LEU A 183 12.52 2.67 13.25
C LEU A 183 11.15 3.01 13.83
N PHE A 184 10.90 4.29 14.02
CA PHE A 184 9.56 4.81 14.19
C PHE A 184 8.93 5.13 12.82
N ILE A 185 7.64 4.87 12.69
CA ILE A 185 6.80 5.39 11.61
C ILE A 185 5.87 6.47 12.17
N GLY A 186 5.58 7.49 11.38
CA GLY A 186 4.83 8.65 11.84
C GLY A 186 4.64 9.69 10.73
N ILE A 187 4.12 10.84 11.10
CA ILE A 187 3.70 11.85 10.14
C ILE A 187 4.64 13.05 10.18
N TRP A 188 5.04 13.51 9.00
CA TRP A 188 5.77 14.75 8.80
C TRP A 188 5.01 15.63 7.82
N GLN A 189 4.67 16.85 8.25
CA GLN A 189 4.04 17.83 7.37
C GLN A 189 5.11 18.69 6.70
N GLY A 190 5.08 18.76 5.37
CA GLY A 190 6.00 19.61 4.64
C GLY A 190 5.98 19.38 3.14
N SER A 191 6.96 19.96 2.46
CA SER A 191 7.04 19.98 1.00
C SER A 191 8.11 19.02 0.47
N LYS A 192 7.77 18.25 -0.56
CA LYS A 192 8.72 17.52 -1.41
C LYS A 192 8.42 17.87 -2.86
N ALA A 193 9.45 18.31 -3.58
CA ALA A 193 9.28 18.92 -4.90
C ALA A 193 8.17 19.99 -4.85
N GLU A 194 7.15 19.90 -5.68
CA GLU A 194 6.04 20.85 -5.76
C GLU A 194 4.84 20.48 -4.86
N LEU A 195 4.93 19.41 -4.06
CA LEU A 195 3.82 18.90 -3.27
C LEU A 195 4.01 19.14 -1.77
N THR A 196 3.09 19.90 -1.17
CA THR A 196 3.01 20.12 0.29
C THR A 196 1.83 19.33 0.85
N THR A 197 2.11 18.38 1.75
CA THR A 197 1.10 17.48 2.31
C THR A 197 1.59 16.84 3.61
N ASN A 198 0.77 15.97 4.20
CA ASN A 198 1.19 15.06 5.26
C ASN A 198 1.90 13.85 4.65
N TRP A 199 3.14 13.62 5.05
CA TRP A 199 3.95 12.52 4.58
C TRP A 199 4.14 11.48 5.68
N LEU A 200 3.88 10.22 5.35
CA LEU A 200 4.28 9.10 6.19
C LEU A 200 5.79 8.87 6.03
N ARG A 201 6.54 8.85 7.13
CA ARG A 201 8.01 8.79 7.10
C ARG A 201 8.59 7.84 8.14
N TRP A 202 9.91 7.69 8.10
CA TRP A 202 10.69 6.92 9.07
C TRP A 202 11.54 7.84 9.94
N TRP A 203 11.63 7.55 11.23
CA TRP A 203 12.56 8.18 12.16
C TRP A 203 13.43 7.14 12.83
N ASP A 204 14.69 7.49 13.08
CA ASP A 204 15.60 6.64 13.83
C ASP A 204 15.27 6.61 15.34
N LYS A 205 15.97 5.74 16.08
CA LYS A 205 15.84 5.61 17.55
C LYS A 205 16.14 6.89 18.32
N SER A 206 16.88 7.82 17.74
CA SER A 206 17.24 9.10 18.35
C SER A 206 16.21 10.19 18.03
N GLY A 207 15.16 9.86 17.27
CA GLY A 207 14.11 10.77 16.87
C GLY A 207 14.42 11.61 15.63
N ASN A 208 15.50 11.30 14.89
CA ASN A 208 15.85 12.00 13.66
C ASN A 208 15.04 11.45 12.48
N LEU A 209 14.48 12.33 11.65
CA LEU A 209 13.81 11.96 10.41
C LEU A 209 14.83 11.40 9.41
N LEU A 210 14.58 10.20 8.87
CA LEU A 210 15.43 9.64 7.82
C LEU A 210 15.35 10.49 6.55
N LEU A 211 16.49 10.74 5.91
CA LEU A 211 16.55 11.54 4.69
C LEU A 211 15.89 10.82 3.51
N TRP A 212 15.43 11.60 2.55
CA TRP A 212 14.91 11.16 1.24
C TRP A 212 15.45 12.12 0.16
N GLY A 213 15.30 11.77 -1.12
CA GLY A 213 15.77 12.56 -2.26
C GLY A 213 14.66 13.36 -2.92
#